data_AF-A0A661PQR7-F1
#
_entry.id   AF-A0A661PQR7-F1
#
_cell.length_a   1.000
_cell.length_b   1.000
_cell.length_c   1.000
_cell.angle_alpha   90.00
_cell.angle_beta   90.00
_cell.angle_gamma   90.00
#
_symmetry.space_group_name_H-M   'P 1'
#
loop_
_entity.id
_entity.type
_entity.pdbx_description
1 polymer ?
#
loop_
_entity_poly.entity_id
_entity_poly.type
_entity_poly.pdbx_seq_one_letter_code
_entity_poly.pdbx_strand_id
1 'polypeptide(L)'
;MKKTGLVRVLLSVLVICLCLSSNAIAAGQHDIDDAMIAEELRALSTAVDNLAKQMANQAESEGQDTNLRKLDIAISYLNFRSRRIEMFERDMQSMRTSRNRLEDILEQFKREEDSLSQSFDSNQREAIERTREGLSFRRQAVKDRINRMDEEIILLENRIMDMQSQIDSVESFVQKNLEF
;
A
#
# COMPACT_ATOMS: atom_id res chain seq x y z
N MET A 1 12.39 32.95 -17.83
CA MET A 1 11.98 32.82 -19.26
C MET A 1 13.11 33.26 -20.21
N LYS A 2 14.23 32.53 -20.33
CA LYS A 2 15.38 32.92 -21.18
C LYS A 2 16.11 31.76 -21.89
N LYS A 3 15.58 30.53 -21.91
CA LYS A 3 16.29 29.35 -22.44
C LYS A 3 15.99 28.99 -23.90
N THR A 4 14.88 29.48 -24.47
CA THR A 4 14.48 29.17 -25.86
C THR A 4 15.19 30.00 -26.94
N GLY A 5 15.79 31.14 -26.57
CA GLY A 5 16.56 31.98 -27.51
C GLY A 5 17.92 31.38 -27.85
N LEU A 6 18.60 30.75 -26.89
CA LEU A 6 19.96 30.24 -27.06
C LEU A 6 20.01 29.03 -28.01
N VAL A 7 18.99 28.15 -27.92
CA VAL A 7 18.87 26.96 -28.77
C VAL A 7 18.60 27.34 -30.24
N ARG A 8 17.81 28.40 -30.49
CA ARG A 8 17.56 28.88 -31.86
C ARG A 8 18.79 29.53 -32.50
N VAL A 9 19.62 30.22 -31.72
CA VAL A 9 20.88 30.81 -32.21
C VAL A 9 21.91 29.72 -32.51
N LEU A 10 22.02 28.70 -31.66
CA LEU A 10 22.91 27.56 -31.90
C LEU A 10 22.51 26.75 -33.14
N LEU A 11 21.21 26.53 -33.37
CA LEU A 11 20.74 25.79 -34.55
C LEU A 11 20.96 26.56 -35.86
N SER A 12 20.90 27.90 -35.83
CA SER A 12 21.10 28.74 -37.01
C SER A 12 22.58 28.90 -37.38
N VAL A 13 23.48 28.89 -36.40
CA VAL A 13 24.94 28.87 -36.66
C VAL A 13 25.39 27.53 -37.27
N LEU A 14 24.79 26.41 -36.86
CA LEU A 14 25.15 25.09 -37.39
C LEU A 14 24.75 24.91 -38.88
N VAL A 15 23.63 25.49 -39.30
CA VAL A 15 23.15 25.41 -40.69
C VAL A 15 23.95 26.31 -41.62
N ILE A 16 24.42 27.48 -41.14
CA ILE A 16 25.26 28.39 -41.94
C ILE A 16 26.67 27.81 -42.17
N CYS A 17 27.18 27.02 -41.23
CA CYS A 17 28.51 26.41 -41.35
C CYS A 17 28.58 25.28 -42.40
N LEU A 18 27.45 24.61 -42.68
CA LEU A 18 27.37 23.54 -43.68
C LEU A 18 27.22 24.05 -45.13
N CYS A 19 26.94 25.33 -45.35
CA CYS A 19 26.69 25.89 -46.68
C CYS A 19 27.90 26.60 -47.32
N LEU A 20 29.06 26.66 -46.65
CA LEU A 20 30.22 27.44 -47.11
C LEU A 20 31.38 26.60 -47.69
N SER A 21 31.29 25.27 -47.74
CA SER A 21 32.39 24.41 -48.21
C SER A 21 32.22 23.89 -49.65
N SER A 22 31.59 24.66 -50.54
CA SER A 22 31.53 24.35 -51.97
C SER A 22 32.29 25.40 -52.75
N ASN A 23 33.57 25.12 -53.07
CA ASN A 23 34.23 25.50 -54.33
C ASN A 23 35.60 24.79 -54.49
N ALA A 24 35.60 23.77 -55.35
CA ALA A 24 36.63 23.40 -56.33
C ALA A 24 38.12 23.43 -55.94
N ILE A 25 38.72 22.24 -55.72
CA ILE A 25 40.11 21.94 -56.13
C ILE A 25 40.20 20.52 -56.73
N ALA A 26 40.67 20.53 -57.97
CA ALA A 26 41.33 19.53 -58.82
C ALA A 26 41.54 18.08 -58.33
N ALA A 27 41.24 17.18 -59.27
CA ALA A 27 41.68 15.79 -59.37
C ALA A 27 43.12 15.55 -58.89
N GLY A 28 43.29 14.61 -57.94
CA GLY A 28 44.61 14.12 -57.50
C GLY A 28 44.69 13.54 -56.08
N GLN A 29 43.63 13.60 -55.26
CA GLN A 29 43.71 13.37 -53.80
C GLN A 29 42.63 12.41 -53.24
N HIS A 30 42.20 11.38 -53.98
CA HIS A 30 41.02 10.60 -53.57
C HIS A 30 41.29 9.60 -52.41
N ASP A 31 42.53 9.14 -52.20
CA ASP A 31 42.80 8.08 -51.22
C ASP A 31 43.10 8.56 -49.79
N ILE A 32 43.49 9.84 -49.60
CA ILE A 32 43.88 10.38 -48.28
C ILE A 32 42.66 10.95 -47.54
N ASP A 33 41.73 11.59 -48.25
CA ASP A 33 40.49 12.11 -47.67
C ASP A 33 39.54 10.97 -47.25
N ASP A 34 39.42 9.91 -48.07
CA ASP A 34 38.56 8.78 -47.74
C ASP A 34 39.05 8.02 -46.48
N ALA A 35 40.37 7.94 -46.26
CA ALA A 35 40.94 7.32 -45.08
C ALA A 35 40.74 8.17 -43.81
N MET A 36 40.89 9.50 -43.92
CA MET A 36 40.66 10.43 -42.81
C MET A 36 39.18 10.51 -42.43
N ILE A 37 38.29 10.56 -43.43
CA ILE A 37 36.84 10.52 -43.27
C ILE A 37 36.41 9.19 -42.65
N ALA A 38 37.00 8.06 -43.08
CA ALA A 38 36.72 6.75 -42.49
C ALA A 38 37.14 6.68 -41.01
N GLU A 39 38.27 7.27 -40.64
CA GLU A 39 38.75 7.30 -39.25
C GLU A 39 37.87 8.20 -38.36
N GLU A 40 37.47 9.38 -38.85
CA GLU A 40 36.52 10.25 -38.15
C GLU A 40 35.14 9.60 -37.98
N LEU A 41 34.64 8.90 -39.00
CA LEU A 41 33.42 8.11 -38.90
C LEU A 41 33.54 6.97 -37.87
N ARG A 42 34.72 6.34 -37.79
CA ARG A 42 35.01 5.29 -36.79
C ARG A 42 35.05 5.87 -35.38
N ALA A 43 35.71 7.01 -35.20
CA ALA A 43 35.79 7.72 -33.92
C ALA A 43 34.39 8.19 -33.46
N LEU A 44 33.59 8.72 -34.39
CA LEU A 44 32.21 9.13 -34.11
C LEU A 44 31.33 7.92 -33.75
N SER A 45 31.40 6.82 -34.50
CA SER A 45 30.68 5.59 -34.20
C SER A 45 31.03 5.04 -32.81
N THR A 46 32.33 5.08 -32.46
CA THR A 46 32.81 4.63 -31.15
C THR A 46 32.31 5.54 -30.02
N ALA A 47 32.27 6.87 -30.25
CA ALA A 47 31.72 7.81 -29.27
C ALA A 47 30.21 7.63 -29.07
N VAL A 48 29.46 7.34 -30.15
CA VAL A 48 28.03 7.04 -30.09
C VAL A 48 27.76 5.73 -29.34
N ASP A 49 28.55 4.68 -29.59
CA ASP A 49 28.43 3.41 -28.87
C ASP A 49 28.75 3.56 -27.38
N ASN A 50 29.77 4.36 -27.04
CA ASN A 50 30.11 4.64 -25.64
C ASN A 50 29.04 5.48 -24.93
N LEU A 51 28.42 6.44 -25.64
CA LEU A 51 27.29 7.21 -25.12
C LEU A 51 26.05 6.32 -24.91
N ALA A 52 25.75 5.43 -25.86
CA ALA A 52 24.66 4.47 -25.74
C ALA A 52 24.86 3.53 -24.54
N LYS A 53 26.09 3.07 -24.30
CA LYS A 53 26.45 2.28 -23.11
C LYS A 53 26.31 3.09 -21.82
N GLN A 54 26.76 4.35 -21.80
CA GLN A 54 26.58 5.22 -20.63
C GLN A 54 25.11 5.50 -20.33
N MET A 55 24.28 5.72 -21.37
CA MET A 55 22.84 5.88 -21.22
C MET A 55 22.15 4.61 -20.74
N ALA A 56 22.55 3.43 -21.21
CA ALA A 56 22.03 2.15 -20.74
C ALA A 56 22.37 1.93 -19.25
N ASN A 57 23.62 2.17 -18.85
CA ASN A 57 24.05 2.05 -17.45
C ASN A 57 23.37 3.08 -16.54
N GLN A 58 23.12 4.29 -17.04
CA GLN A 58 22.41 5.33 -16.29
C GLN A 58 20.92 4.97 -16.12
N ALA A 59 20.27 4.43 -17.16
CA ALA A 59 18.90 3.94 -17.07
C ALA A 59 18.75 2.77 -16.09
N GLU A 60 19.75 1.89 -16.01
CA GLU A 60 19.79 0.79 -15.04
C GLU A 60 19.97 1.30 -13.60
N SER A 61 20.86 2.28 -13.38
CA SER A 61 21.05 2.92 -12.07
C SER A 61 19.81 3.69 -11.61
N GLU A 62 19.13 4.40 -12.51
CA GLU A 62 17.85 5.07 -12.20
C GLU A 62 16.74 4.04 -11.93
N GLY A 63 16.74 2.91 -12.65
CA GLY A 63 15.86 1.77 -12.40
C GLY A 63 16.04 1.18 -11.00
N GLN A 64 17.29 0.98 -10.56
CA GLN A 64 17.61 0.49 -9.21
C GLN A 64 17.16 1.47 -8.12
N ASP A 65 17.41 2.78 -8.28
CA ASP A 65 17.00 3.79 -7.31
C ASP A 65 15.47 3.87 -7.16
N THR A 66 14.74 3.78 -8.28
CA THR A 66 13.27 3.71 -8.24
C THR A 66 12.74 2.42 -7.59
N ASN A 67 13.42 1.28 -7.76
CA ASN A 67 13.05 0.04 -7.11
C ASN A 67 13.33 0.06 -5.60
N LEU A 68 14.47 0.60 -5.17
CA LEU A 68 14.76 0.82 -3.75
C LEU A 68 13.72 1.73 -3.10
N ARG A 69 13.30 2.80 -3.81
CA ARG A 69 12.21 3.66 -3.34
C ARG A 69 10.87 2.95 -3.26
N LYS A 70 10.52 2.09 -4.23
CA LYS A 70 9.30 1.26 -4.17
C LYS A 70 9.34 0.28 -3.00
N LEU A 71 10.51 -0.32 -2.73
CA LEU A 71 10.73 -1.20 -1.59
C LEU A 71 10.56 -0.47 -0.26
N ASP A 72 11.13 0.73 -0.11
CA ASP A 72 10.97 1.56 1.10
C ASP A 72 9.49 1.94 1.36
N ILE A 73 8.77 2.30 0.29
CA ILE A 73 7.32 2.55 0.36
C ILE A 73 6.56 1.27 0.74
N ALA A 74 6.92 0.12 0.16
CA ALA A 74 6.27 -1.15 0.44
C ALA A 74 6.51 -1.61 1.89
N ILE A 75 7.73 -1.48 2.41
CA ILE A 75 8.07 -1.76 3.80
C ILE A 75 7.30 -0.82 4.74
N SER A 76 7.25 0.47 4.44
CA SER A 76 6.47 1.45 5.22
C SER A 76 4.98 1.11 5.24
N TYR A 77 4.42 0.69 4.10
CA TYR A 77 3.04 0.26 3.98
C TYR A 77 2.75 -1.01 4.77
N LEU A 78 3.62 -2.02 4.71
CA LEU A 78 3.52 -3.25 5.49
C LEU A 78 3.52 -2.94 6.99
N ASN A 79 4.48 -2.14 7.47
CA ASN A 79 4.56 -1.72 8.87
C ASN A 79 3.29 -1.00 9.34
N PHE A 80 2.77 -0.06 8.54
CA PHE A 80 1.54 0.65 8.85
C PHE A 80 0.35 -0.31 8.98
N ARG A 81 0.23 -1.27 8.06
CA ARG A 81 -0.87 -2.23 8.08
C ARG A 81 -0.78 -3.22 9.23
N SER A 82 0.40 -3.77 9.50
CA SER A 82 0.61 -4.66 10.65
C SER A 82 0.19 -3.99 11.95
N ARG A 83 0.57 -2.72 12.14
CA ARG A 83 0.15 -1.93 13.32
C ARG A 83 -1.37 -1.74 13.40
N ARG A 84 -2.04 -1.58 12.25
CA ARG A 84 -3.50 -1.41 12.21
C ARG A 84 -4.23 -2.73 12.46
N ILE A 85 -3.71 -3.85 11.99
CA ILE A 85 -4.20 -5.19 12.34
C ILE A 85 -4.11 -5.39 13.85
N GLU A 86 -2.94 -5.15 14.45
CA GLU A 86 -2.73 -5.28 15.91
C GLU A 86 -3.73 -4.42 16.71
N MET A 87 -4.06 -3.22 16.22
CA MET A 87 -5.07 -2.38 16.85
C MET A 87 -6.46 -3.00 16.79
N PHE A 88 -6.91 -3.49 15.62
CA PHE A 88 -8.20 -4.15 15.50
C PHE A 88 -8.27 -5.46 16.27
N GLU A 89 -7.18 -6.22 16.36
CA GLU A 89 -7.11 -7.42 17.18
C GLU A 89 -7.31 -7.10 18.66
N ARG A 90 -6.69 -6.02 19.17
CA ARG A 90 -6.89 -5.54 20.53
C ARG A 90 -8.33 -5.08 20.78
N ASP A 91 -8.91 -4.31 19.85
CA ASP A 91 -10.29 -3.84 19.95
C ASP A 91 -11.28 -5.02 19.96
N MET A 92 -11.08 -6.00 19.06
CA MET A 92 -11.86 -7.23 19.00
C MET A 92 -11.75 -8.03 20.30
N GLN A 93 -10.54 -8.17 20.86
CA GLN A 93 -10.34 -8.89 22.12
C GLN A 93 -11.00 -8.18 23.31
N SER A 94 -10.95 -6.85 23.35
CA SER A 94 -11.66 -6.03 24.32
C SER A 94 -13.18 -6.25 24.23
N MET A 95 -13.72 -6.27 23.01
CA MET A 95 -15.14 -6.48 22.76
C MET A 95 -15.59 -7.89 23.15
N ARG A 96 -14.83 -8.94 22.80
CA ARG A 96 -15.07 -10.32 23.26
C ARG A 96 -15.09 -10.41 24.78
N THR A 97 -14.15 -9.74 25.46
CA THR A 97 -14.11 -9.69 26.93
C THR A 97 -15.37 -9.01 27.50
N SER A 98 -15.80 -7.88 26.91
CA SER A 98 -17.03 -7.21 27.33
C SER A 98 -18.27 -8.07 27.07
N ARG A 99 -18.31 -8.79 25.95
CA ARG A 99 -19.40 -9.69 25.57
C ARG A 99 -19.53 -10.85 26.56
N ASN A 100 -18.42 -11.51 26.90
CA ASN A 100 -18.41 -12.58 27.90
C ASN A 100 -18.92 -12.10 29.28
N ARG A 101 -18.53 -10.89 29.71
CA ARG A 101 -19.06 -10.30 30.95
C ARG A 101 -20.57 -10.07 30.90
N LEU A 102 -21.11 -9.70 29.73
CA LEU A 102 -22.56 -9.55 29.56
C LEU A 102 -23.28 -10.91 29.55
N GLU A 103 -22.65 -11.95 29.03
CA GLU A 103 -23.17 -13.33 29.12
C GLU A 103 -23.25 -13.80 30.58
N ASP A 104 -22.23 -13.51 31.39
CA ASP A 104 -22.25 -13.80 32.82
C ASP A 104 -23.42 -13.09 33.54
N ILE A 105 -23.65 -11.82 33.19
CA ILE A 105 -24.79 -11.04 33.72
C ILE A 105 -26.13 -11.64 33.27
N LEU A 106 -26.23 -12.08 32.02
CA LEU A 106 -27.43 -12.70 31.49
C LEU A 106 -27.74 -14.02 32.20
N GLU A 107 -26.72 -14.82 32.48
CA GLU A 107 -26.82 -16.05 33.26
C GLU A 107 -27.22 -15.75 34.72
N GLN A 108 -26.71 -14.68 35.33
CA GLN A 108 -27.15 -14.23 36.64
C GLN A 108 -28.64 -13.88 36.66
N PHE A 109 -29.13 -13.10 35.68
CA PHE A 109 -30.57 -12.78 35.60
C PHE A 109 -31.44 -14.03 35.44
N LYS A 110 -30.96 -15.04 34.71
CA LYS A 110 -31.66 -16.31 34.57
C LYS A 110 -31.78 -17.04 35.92
N ARG A 111 -30.71 -17.10 36.70
CA ARG A 111 -30.73 -17.69 38.04
C ARG A 111 -31.64 -16.93 39.01
N GLU A 112 -31.65 -15.60 38.93
CA GLU A 112 -32.57 -14.77 39.72
C GLU A 112 -34.04 -15.05 39.34
N GLU A 113 -34.35 -15.20 38.05
CA GLU A 113 -35.70 -15.57 37.58
C GLU A 113 -36.11 -16.97 38.06
N ASP A 114 -35.19 -17.94 38.01
CA ASP A 114 -35.44 -19.31 38.50
C ASP A 114 -35.67 -19.31 40.02
N SER A 115 -34.90 -18.53 40.78
CA SER A 115 -35.08 -18.37 42.22
C SER A 115 -36.43 -17.75 42.58
N LEU A 116 -36.86 -16.72 41.84
CA LEU A 116 -38.18 -16.09 42.02
C LEU A 116 -39.33 -17.06 41.72
N SER A 117 -39.13 -17.96 40.76
CA SER A 117 -40.11 -18.99 40.41
C SER A 117 -40.25 -20.07 41.50
N GLN A 118 -39.21 -20.27 42.33
CA GLN A 118 -39.22 -21.22 43.45
C GLN A 118 -39.80 -20.62 44.74
N SER A 119 -39.77 -19.29 44.93
CA SER A 119 -40.37 -18.64 46.10
C SER A 119 -41.89 -18.51 45.95
N PHE A 120 -42.62 -19.60 46.25
CA PHE A 120 -44.09 -19.62 46.17
C PHE A 120 -44.72 -19.08 47.48
N ASP A 121 -44.81 -17.75 47.60
CA ASP A 121 -45.64 -17.10 48.62
C ASP A 121 -46.82 -16.40 47.94
N SER A 122 -48.04 -16.92 48.16
CA SER A 122 -49.26 -16.42 47.52
C SER A 122 -49.57 -14.96 47.84
N ASN A 123 -49.05 -14.45 48.96
CA ASN A 123 -49.24 -13.05 49.36
C ASN A 123 -48.34 -12.06 48.59
N GLN A 124 -47.30 -12.56 47.91
CA GLN A 124 -46.34 -11.72 47.18
C GLN A 124 -46.41 -11.87 45.66
N ARG A 125 -47.40 -12.62 45.14
CA ARG A 125 -47.52 -12.98 43.72
C ARG A 125 -47.40 -11.79 42.78
N GLU A 126 -48.10 -10.69 43.05
CA GLU A 126 -48.08 -9.51 42.19
C GLU A 126 -46.73 -8.78 42.20
N ALA A 127 -46.05 -8.75 43.36
CA ALA A 127 -44.71 -8.16 43.48
C ALA A 127 -43.64 -9.02 42.76
N ILE A 128 -43.76 -10.34 42.85
CA ILE A 128 -42.91 -11.29 42.12
C ILE A 128 -43.11 -11.14 40.61
N GLU A 129 -44.36 -11.00 40.15
CA GLU A 129 -44.70 -10.87 38.74
C GLU A 129 -44.15 -9.57 38.13
N ARG A 130 -44.30 -8.42 38.82
CA ARG A 130 -43.67 -7.15 38.40
C ARG A 130 -42.14 -7.24 38.36
N THR A 131 -41.54 -7.93 39.33
CA THR A 131 -40.08 -8.13 39.37
C THR A 131 -39.62 -8.97 38.18
N ARG A 132 -40.39 -10.00 37.83
CA ARG A 132 -40.13 -10.87 36.68
C ARG A 132 -40.22 -10.13 35.35
N GLU A 133 -41.25 -9.29 35.18
CA GLU A 133 -41.36 -8.44 33.98
C GLU A 133 -40.17 -7.49 33.86
N GLY A 134 -39.76 -6.86 34.97
CA GLY A 134 -38.57 -6.00 35.02
C GLY A 134 -37.28 -6.74 34.66
N LEU A 135 -37.08 -7.96 35.17
CA LEU A 135 -35.95 -8.82 34.83
C LEU A 135 -35.97 -9.24 33.35
N SER A 136 -37.14 -9.58 32.81
CA SER A 136 -37.29 -9.94 31.40
C SER A 136 -36.88 -8.79 30.47
N PHE A 137 -37.28 -7.56 30.78
CA PHE A 137 -36.88 -6.38 30.02
C PHE A 137 -35.36 -6.15 30.07
N ARG A 138 -34.75 -6.26 31.26
CA ARG A 138 -33.29 -6.13 31.43
C ARG A 138 -32.53 -7.21 30.66
N ARG A 139 -33.00 -8.47 30.72
CA ARG A 139 -32.42 -9.58 29.98
C ARG A 139 -32.47 -9.34 28.48
N GLN A 140 -33.60 -8.86 27.95
CA GLN A 140 -33.73 -8.54 26.54
C GLN A 140 -32.74 -7.43 26.13
N ALA A 141 -32.63 -6.36 26.92
CA ALA A 141 -31.68 -5.28 26.64
C ALA A 141 -30.22 -5.75 26.64
N VAL A 142 -29.84 -6.65 27.56
CA VAL A 142 -28.50 -7.25 27.58
C VAL A 142 -28.28 -8.14 26.35
N LYS A 143 -29.27 -8.96 25.99
CA LYS A 143 -29.20 -9.82 24.81
C LYS A 143 -29.03 -9.02 23.52
N ASP A 144 -29.81 -7.94 23.37
CA ASP A 144 -29.69 -7.05 22.20
C ASP A 144 -28.29 -6.42 22.12
N ARG A 145 -27.70 -6.07 23.27
CA ARG A 145 -26.33 -5.54 23.33
C ARG A 145 -25.28 -6.60 22.96
N ILE A 146 -25.45 -7.85 23.41
CA ILE A 146 -24.58 -8.97 23.02
C ILE A 146 -24.64 -9.18 21.50
N ASN A 147 -25.84 -9.21 20.93
CA ASN A 147 -26.02 -9.39 19.48
C ASN A 147 -25.30 -8.30 18.67
N ARG A 148 -25.40 -7.03 19.08
CA ARG A 148 -24.67 -5.93 18.42
C ARG A 148 -23.16 -6.09 18.54
N MET A 149 -22.66 -6.51 19.72
CA MET A 149 -21.23 -6.80 19.88
C MET A 149 -20.78 -7.95 18.98
N ASP A 150 -21.59 -9.00 18.81
CA ASP A 150 -21.27 -10.11 17.91
C ASP A 150 -21.19 -9.64 16.44
N GLU A 151 -22.12 -8.78 16.01
CA GLU A 151 -22.07 -8.15 14.69
C GLU A 151 -20.79 -7.32 14.50
N GLU A 152 -20.44 -6.49 15.49
CA GLU A 152 -19.21 -5.67 15.44
C GLU A 152 -17.94 -6.53 15.45
N ILE A 153 -17.91 -7.65 16.18
CA ILE A 153 -16.80 -8.61 16.19
C ILE A 153 -16.60 -9.18 14.78
N ILE A 154 -17.69 -9.65 14.14
CA ILE A 154 -17.64 -10.20 12.77
C ILE A 154 -17.11 -9.16 11.78
N LEU A 155 -17.52 -7.90 11.91
CA LEU A 155 -17.03 -6.82 11.05
C LEU A 155 -15.52 -6.57 11.24
N LEU A 156 -15.03 -6.62 12.47
CA LEU A 156 -13.59 -6.49 12.75
C LEU A 156 -12.79 -7.70 12.22
N GLU A 157 -13.31 -8.92 12.37
CA GLU A 157 -12.69 -10.14 11.84
C GLU A 157 -12.53 -10.08 10.33
N ASN A 158 -13.60 -9.73 9.61
CA ASN A 158 -13.56 -9.56 8.16
C ASN A 158 -12.53 -8.51 7.75
N ARG A 159 -12.46 -7.39 8.47
CA ARG A 159 -11.52 -6.31 8.16
C ARG A 159 -10.07 -6.71 8.44
N ILE A 160 -9.81 -7.52 9.47
CA ILE A 160 -8.49 -8.09 9.73
C ILE A 160 -8.10 -9.02 8.58
N MET A 161 -8.99 -9.92 8.18
CA MET A 161 -8.75 -10.86 7.07
C MET A 161 -8.43 -10.13 5.75
N ASP A 162 -9.19 -9.09 5.42
CA ASP A 162 -8.95 -8.27 4.23
C ASP A 162 -7.58 -7.57 4.27
N MET A 163 -7.18 -7.08 5.44
CA MET A 163 -5.89 -6.42 5.60
C MET A 163 -4.72 -7.41 5.55
N GLN A 164 -4.89 -8.61 6.09
CA GLN A 164 -3.91 -9.70 6.00
C GLN A 164 -3.69 -10.12 4.54
N SER A 165 -4.75 -10.34 3.77
CA SER A 165 -4.66 -10.62 2.32
C SER A 165 -3.88 -9.54 1.55
N GLN A 166 -4.07 -8.27 1.93
CA GLN A 166 -3.33 -7.15 1.32
C GLN A 166 -1.85 -7.13 1.73
N ILE A 167 -1.52 -7.55 2.96
CA ILE A 167 -0.13 -7.73 3.39
C ILE A 167 0.55 -8.81 2.56
N ASP A 168 -0.07 -9.98 2.41
CA ASP A 168 0.51 -11.11 1.65
C ASP A 168 0.87 -10.71 0.21
N SER A 169 0.00 -9.90 -0.42
CA SER A 169 0.24 -9.40 -1.79
C SER A 169 1.46 -8.48 -1.89
N VAL A 170 1.67 -7.61 -0.89
CA VAL A 170 2.79 -6.66 -0.87
C VAL A 170 4.06 -7.32 -0.37
N GLU A 171 3.96 -8.27 0.55
CA GLU A 171 5.10 -9.09 0.98
C GLU A 171 5.65 -9.91 -0.18
N SER A 172 4.79 -10.50 -1.02
CA SER A 172 5.23 -11.19 -2.25
C SER A 172 5.96 -10.25 -3.20
N PHE A 173 5.51 -8.99 -3.34
CA PHE A 173 6.21 -7.98 -4.13
C PHE A 173 7.58 -7.65 -3.53
N VAL A 174 7.67 -7.45 -2.22
CA VAL A 174 8.92 -7.14 -1.53
C VAL A 174 9.91 -8.31 -1.64
N GLN A 175 9.48 -9.54 -1.38
CA GLN A 175 10.32 -10.74 -1.47
C GLN A 175 10.88 -10.95 -2.90
N LYS A 176 10.07 -10.74 -3.94
CA LYS A 176 10.52 -10.87 -5.34
C LYS A 176 11.58 -9.85 -5.76
N ASN A 177 11.58 -8.67 -5.13
CA ASN A 177 12.47 -7.57 -5.49
C ASN A 177 13.67 -7.41 -4.53
N LEU A 178 13.74 -8.21 -3.46
CA LEU A 178 14.83 -8.17 -2.48
C LEU A 178 15.94 -9.20 -2.72
N GLU A 179 15.91 -9.97 -3.82
CA GLU A 179 16.91 -11.00 -4.21
C GLU A 179 17.78 -11.49 -3.04
N PHE A 180 17.31 -12.52 -2.32
CA PHE A 180 18.20 -13.34 -1.50
C PHE A 180 18.76 -14.49 -2.33
#